data_AF-A0A7C1DWH6-F1
#
_entry.id   AF-A0A7C1DWH6-F1
#
_cell.length_a   1.000
_cell.length_b   1.000
_cell.length_c   1.000
_cell.angle_alpha   90.00
_cell.angle_beta   90.00
_cell.angle_gamma   90.00
#
_symmetry.space_group_name_H-M   'P 1'
#
loop_
_entity.id
_entity.type
_entity.pdbx_description
1 polymer ?
#
loop_
_entity_poly.entity_id
_entity_poly.type
_entity_poly.pdbx_seq_one_letter_code
_entity_poly.pdbx_strand_id
1 'polypeptide(L)'
;MVDTGENEDISHAEGPIDTCLPEGIAAALCTCGGIEGLEKMLPSDAYLERMSARHRACADPIRLKILAMLNVQPLCVCVIKAVIGIADSKLSYHLGVLKKAGLIRGEQQGNWIIYSLTEAGAGCPDR
;
A
#
# COMPACT_ATOMS: atom_id res chain seq x y z
N MET A 1 -9.14 20.55 -37.38
CA MET A 1 -10.02 21.73 -37.40
C MET A 1 -11.01 21.52 -36.28
N VAL A 2 -10.99 22.13 -35.12
CA VAL A 2 -10.34 23.26 -34.41
C VAL A 2 -10.64 22.92 -32.92
N ASP A 3 -9.95 23.32 -31.88
CA ASP A 3 -8.90 24.30 -31.67
C ASP A 3 -8.15 23.92 -30.39
N THR A 4 -6.97 24.52 -30.31
CA THR A 4 -6.17 24.82 -29.12
C THR A 4 -6.87 24.76 -27.76
N GLY A 5 -6.27 23.98 -26.87
CA GLY A 5 -6.37 24.16 -25.42
C GLY A 5 -4.95 24.19 -24.89
N GLU A 6 -4.33 25.37 -24.97
CA GLU A 6 -3.15 25.73 -24.19
C GLU A 6 -3.45 25.38 -22.73
N ASN A 7 -2.62 24.54 -22.11
CA ASN A 7 -2.51 24.52 -20.67
C ASN A 7 -1.05 24.79 -20.35
N GLU A 8 -0.81 26.10 -20.33
CA GLU A 8 0.08 26.86 -19.49
C GLU A 8 1.18 26.04 -18.80
N ASP A 9 2.40 26.34 -19.23
CA ASP A 9 3.64 26.14 -18.51
C ASP A 9 3.41 26.29 -17.01
N ILE A 10 3.46 25.16 -16.29
CA ILE A 10 3.55 25.15 -14.84
C ILE A 10 4.94 25.72 -14.52
N SER A 11 4.98 27.05 -14.43
CA SER A 11 6.11 27.80 -13.94
C SER A 11 6.65 27.10 -12.69
N HIS A 12 7.88 26.61 -12.82
CA HIS A 12 8.71 26.20 -11.70
C HIS A 12 8.80 27.39 -10.74
N ALA A 13 8.00 27.36 -9.67
CA ALA A 13 8.19 28.24 -8.53
C ALA A 13 9.44 27.77 -7.77
N GLU A 14 10.61 28.11 -8.29
CA GLU A 14 11.87 28.05 -7.54
C GLU A 14 11.90 29.22 -6.55
N GLY A 15 11.28 29.03 -5.39
CA GLY A 15 11.48 29.87 -4.21
C GLY A 15 11.92 28.99 -3.05
N PRO A 16 12.97 29.36 -2.27
CA PRO A 16 13.38 28.57 -1.13
C PRO A 16 12.22 28.53 -0.12
N ILE A 17 11.83 27.34 0.30
CA ILE A 17 10.70 27.06 1.23
C ILE A 17 10.97 27.64 2.64
N ASP A 18 12.05 28.41 2.82
CA ASP A 18 12.74 28.65 4.07
C ASP A 18 12.26 29.87 4.87
N THR A 19 11.41 30.74 4.31
CA THR A 19 11.09 32.02 4.99
C THR A 19 9.82 32.05 5.84
N CYS A 20 9.04 30.96 5.90
CA CYS A 20 7.78 30.91 6.68
C CYS A 20 7.57 29.61 7.47
N LEU A 21 8.63 28.90 7.87
CA LEU A 21 8.48 27.72 8.72
C LEU A 21 8.27 28.11 10.20
N PRO A 22 7.33 27.48 10.92
CA PRO A 22 7.27 27.57 12.37
C PRO A 22 8.63 27.21 12.97
N GLU A 23 9.07 27.96 13.98
CA GLU A 23 10.43 27.87 14.54
C GLU A 23 10.83 26.44 14.95
N GLY A 24 9.87 25.66 15.45
CA GLY A 24 10.10 24.25 15.80
C GLY A 24 10.40 23.34 14.60
N ILE A 25 9.83 23.61 13.42
CA ILE A 25 10.07 22.82 12.20
C ILE A 25 11.39 23.22 11.56
N ALA A 26 11.69 24.53 11.52
CA ALA A 26 12.97 25.04 11.04
C ALA A 26 14.14 24.45 11.86
N ALA A 27 14.03 24.48 13.19
CA ALA A 27 15.03 23.88 14.08
C ALA A 27 15.20 22.37 13.83
N ALA A 28 14.11 21.61 13.65
CA ALA A 28 14.17 20.18 13.37
C ALA A 28 14.82 19.89 12.01
N LEU A 29 14.51 20.64 10.95
CA LEU A 29 15.16 20.50 9.65
C LEU A 29 16.65 20.81 9.74
N CYS A 30 17.07 21.82 10.51
CA CYS A 30 18.49 22.07 10.75
C CYS A 30 19.20 20.86 11.36
N THR A 31 18.55 20.08 12.25
CA THR A 31 19.18 18.90 12.86
C THR A 31 19.45 17.75 11.88
N CYS A 32 18.70 17.64 10.79
CA CYS A 32 18.93 16.63 9.75
C CYS A 32 19.73 17.14 8.54
N GLY A 33 20.13 18.41 8.51
CA GLY A 33 20.87 19.01 7.38
C GLY A 33 20.00 19.76 6.37
N GLY A 34 18.86 20.30 6.81
CA GLY A 34 17.91 21.01 5.96
C GLY A 34 17.12 20.06 5.06
N ILE A 35 16.56 20.61 3.98
CA ILE A 35 15.76 19.85 3.01
C ILE A 35 16.61 18.77 2.32
N GLU A 36 17.84 19.12 1.92
CA GLU A 36 18.77 18.18 1.28
C GLU A 36 19.12 17.00 2.21
N GLY A 37 19.27 17.29 3.51
CA GLY A 37 19.47 16.28 4.53
C GLY A 37 18.26 15.35 4.69
N LEU A 38 17.05 15.93 4.71
CA LEU A 38 15.80 15.16 4.74
C LEU A 38 15.64 14.26 3.50
N GLU A 39 15.88 14.78 2.30
CA GLU A 39 15.82 14.01 1.06
C GLU A 39 16.74 12.79 1.10
N LYS A 40 17.96 12.93 1.63
CA LYS A 40 18.92 11.83 1.80
C LYS A 40 18.48 10.79 2.84
N MET A 41 17.61 11.17 3.79
CA MET A 41 17.06 10.26 4.79
C MET A 41 15.85 9.47 4.28
N LEU A 42 15.19 9.93 3.22
CA LEU A 42 14.02 9.23 2.68
C LEU A 42 14.42 7.85 2.12
N PRO A 43 13.56 6.83 2.29
CA PRO A 43 13.74 5.57 1.59
C PRO A 43 13.73 5.78 0.08
N SER A 44 14.37 4.88 -0.67
CA SER A 44 14.36 4.96 -2.13
C SER A 44 12.94 4.91 -2.71
N ASP A 45 12.73 5.57 -3.84
CA ASP A 45 11.45 5.56 -4.56
C ASP A 45 10.95 4.13 -4.83
N ALA A 46 11.86 3.23 -5.18
CA ALA A 46 11.54 1.82 -5.38
C ALA A 46 10.97 1.16 -4.10
N TYR A 47 11.43 1.55 -2.90
CA TYR A 47 10.86 1.10 -1.64
C TYR A 47 9.47 1.69 -1.42
N LEU A 48 9.32 3.01 -1.63
CA LEU A 48 8.05 3.71 -1.48
C LEU A 48 6.97 3.16 -2.42
N GLU A 49 7.30 2.84 -3.66
CA GLU A 49 6.39 2.22 -4.62
C GLU A 49 5.94 0.82 -4.16
N ARG A 50 6.85 -0.01 -3.65
CA ARG A 50 6.49 -1.32 -3.07
C ARG A 50 5.58 -1.17 -1.85
N MET A 51 5.84 -0.17 -1.00
CA MET A 51 5.03 0.13 0.17
C MET A 51 3.62 0.62 -0.23
N SER A 52 3.55 1.56 -1.18
CA SER A 52 2.31 2.08 -1.76
C SER A 52 1.46 0.96 -2.37
N ALA A 53 2.05 0.04 -3.13
CA ALA A 53 1.35 -1.10 -3.69
C ALA A 53 0.71 -2.00 -2.62
N ARG A 54 1.41 -2.25 -1.51
CA ARG A 54 0.86 -2.99 -0.36
C ARG A 54 -0.29 -2.23 0.30
N HIS A 55 -0.13 -0.92 0.56
CA HIS A 55 -1.19 -0.12 1.16
C HIS A 55 -2.44 -0.06 0.28
N ARG A 56 -2.30 0.07 -1.04
CA ARG A 56 -3.44 0.00 -1.99
C ARG A 56 -4.13 -1.37 -1.92
N ALA A 57 -3.37 -2.45 -1.75
CA ALA A 57 -3.96 -3.78 -1.54
C ALA A 57 -4.70 -3.90 -0.20
N CYS A 58 -4.33 -3.15 0.83
CA CYS A 58 -5.06 -3.09 2.10
C CYS A 58 -6.24 -2.11 2.12
N ALA A 59 -6.29 -1.13 1.20
CA ALA A 59 -7.32 -0.09 1.16
C ALA A 59 -8.70 -0.58 0.66
N ASP A 60 -9.19 -1.71 1.16
CA ASP A 60 -10.50 -2.27 0.85
C ASP A 60 -11.01 -3.14 2.02
N PRO A 61 -12.24 -2.91 2.51
CA PRO A 61 -12.77 -3.62 3.66
C PRO A 61 -12.85 -5.15 3.51
N ILE A 62 -13.13 -5.66 2.30
CA ILE A 62 -13.20 -7.10 2.05
C ILE A 62 -11.81 -7.70 2.17
N ARG A 63 -10.79 -7.04 1.61
CA ARG A 63 -9.40 -7.50 1.69
C ARG A 63 -8.87 -7.47 3.11
N LEU A 64 -9.18 -6.43 3.88
CA LEU A 64 -8.87 -6.37 5.32
C LEU A 64 -9.55 -7.50 6.09
N LYS A 65 -10.82 -7.79 5.80
CA LYS A 65 -11.53 -8.92 6.42
C LYS A 65 -10.88 -10.27 6.09
N ILE A 66 -10.45 -10.49 4.84
CA ILE A 66 -9.70 -11.70 4.45
C ILE A 66 -8.40 -11.80 5.26
N LEU A 67 -7.62 -10.72 5.33
CA LEU A 67 -6.36 -10.70 6.09
C LEU A 67 -6.60 -11.00 7.58
N ALA A 68 -7.63 -10.40 8.19
CA ALA A 68 -8.00 -10.66 9.57
C ALA A 68 -8.39 -12.14 9.80
N MET A 69 -9.13 -12.75 8.88
CA MET A 69 -9.47 -14.17 8.93
C MET A 69 -8.21 -15.06 8.83
N LEU A 70 -7.30 -14.74 7.90
CA LEU A 70 -6.05 -15.48 7.69
C LEU A 70 -5.04 -15.29 8.84
N ASN A 71 -5.16 -14.21 9.60
CA ASN A 71 -4.40 -14.00 10.82
C ASN A 71 -4.82 -14.95 11.95
N VAL A 72 -6.08 -15.39 11.96
CA VAL A 72 -6.55 -16.40 12.91
C VAL A 72 -6.00 -17.78 12.55
N GLN A 73 -6.13 -18.18 11.28
CA GLN A 73 -5.59 -19.45 10.78
C GLN A 73 -5.54 -19.49 9.24
N PRO A 74 -4.75 -20.40 8.64
CA PRO A 74 -4.83 -20.67 7.22
C PRO A 74 -6.21 -21.21 6.81
N LEU A 75 -6.75 -20.74 5.68
CA LEU A 75 -8.11 -21.09 5.24
C LEU A 75 -8.16 -21.42 3.75
N CYS A 76 -9.04 -22.35 3.38
CA CYS A 76 -9.39 -22.58 1.97
C CYS A 76 -10.40 -21.54 1.48
N VAL A 77 -10.51 -21.42 0.14
CA VAL A 77 -11.45 -20.48 -0.50
C VAL A 77 -12.90 -20.68 -0.05
N CYS A 78 -13.32 -21.92 0.23
CA CYS A 78 -14.70 -22.22 0.64
C CYS A 78 -15.05 -21.62 1.99
N VAL A 79 -14.14 -21.67 2.96
CA VAL A 79 -14.38 -21.07 4.29
C VAL A 79 -14.38 -19.55 4.18
N ILE A 80 -13.46 -18.97 3.40
CA ILE A 80 -13.42 -17.52 3.17
C ILE A 80 -14.73 -17.03 2.53
N LYS A 81 -15.21 -17.75 1.51
CA LYS A 81 -16.48 -17.46 0.85
C LYS A 81 -17.67 -17.53 1.81
N ALA A 82 -17.74 -18.57 2.65
CA ALA A 82 -18.84 -18.76 3.59
C ALA A 82 -18.99 -17.60 4.58
N VAL A 83 -17.89 -16.96 4.98
CA VAL A 83 -17.88 -15.83 5.93
C VAL A 83 -18.12 -14.47 5.25
N ILE A 84 -17.70 -14.31 3.99
CA ILE A 84 -17.78 -13.03 3.27
C ILE A 84 -19.07 -12.91 2.45
N GLY A 85 -19.59 -14.01 1.90
CA GLY A 85 -20.86 -14.03 1.18
C GLY A 85 -20.83 -13.35 -0.20
N ILE A 86 -19.69 -13.34 -0.89
CA ILE A 86 -19.54 -12.74 -2.23
C ILE A 86 -19.41 -13.78 -3.34
N ALA A 87 -19.61 -13.34 -4.59
CA ALA A 87 -19.42 -14.15 -5.79
C ALA A 87 -17.95 -14.62 -5.95
N ASP A 88 -17.76 -15.78 -6.57
CA ASP A 88 -16.45 -16.43 -6.72
C ASP A 88 -15.46 -15.62 -7.56
N SER A 89 -15.95 -14.95 -8.61
CA SER A 89 -15.13 -14.06 -9.44
C SER A 89 -14.58 -12.87 -8.63
N LYS A 90 -15.42 -12.29 -7.77
CA LYS A 90 -15.03 -11.17 -6.89
C LYS A 90 -14.06 -11.63 -5.81
N LEU A 91 -14.30 -12.78 -5.18
CA LEU A 91 -13.38 -13.34 -4.19
C LEU A 91 -12.01 -13.65 -4.81
N SER A 92 -12.00 -14.27 -5.99
CA SER A 92 -10.76 -14.58 -6.72
C SER A 92 -9.97 -13.33 -7.06
N TYR A 93 -10.65 -12.24 -7.45
CA TYR A 93 -10.01 -10.94 -7.66
C TYR A 93 -9.32 -10.43 -6.38
N HIS A 94 -10.03 -10.42 -5.25
CA HIS A 94 -9.47 -9.95 -3.98
C HIS A 94 -8.26 -10.80 -3.53
N LEU A 95 -8.35 -12.13 -3.62
CA LEU A 95 -7.23 -13.03 -3.33
C LEU A 95 -6.05 -12.81 -4.29
N GLY A 96 -6.34 -12.56 -5.57
CA GLY A 96 -5.32 -12.24 -6.57
C GLY A 96 -4.58 -10.94 -6.26
N VAL A 97 -5.29 -9.88 -5.87
CA VAL A 97 -4.69 -8.59 -5.46
C VAL A 97 -3.80 -8.77 -4.24
N LEU A 98 -4.28 -9.46 -3.19
CA LEU A 98 -3.50 -9.72 -1.99
C LEU A 98 -2.25 -10.58 -2.27
N LYS A 99 -2.37 -11.58 -3.15
CA LYS A 99 -1.24 -12.43 -3.56
C LYS A 99 -0.21 -11.65 -4.38
N LYS A 100 -0.65 -10.79 -5.31
CA LYS A 100 0.24 -9.92 -6.10
C LYS A 100 0.98 -8.90 -5.22
N ALA A 101 0.33 -8.41 -4.17
CA ALA A 101 0.96 -7.54 -3.17
C ALA A 101 1.89 -8.29 -2.20
N GLY A 102 2.00 -9.62 -2.31
CA GLY A 102 2.85 -10.44 -1.46
C GLY A 102 2.36 -10.56 -0.02
N LEU A 103 1.09 -10.22 0.27
CA LEU A 103 0.52 -10.25 1.63
C LEU A 103 0.03 -11.65 2.02
N ILE A 104 -0.39 -12.44 1.03
CA ILE A 104 -0.84 -13.82 1.24
C ILE A 104 -0.10 -14.75 0.28
N ARG A 105 0.02 -16.01 0.69
CA ARG A 105 0.42 -17.12 -0.18
C ARG A 105 -0.69 -18.17 -0.22
N GLY A 106 -0.72 -18.94 -1.29
CA GLY A 106 -1.65 -20.06 -1.46
C GLY A 106 -0.87 -21.31 -1.83
N GLU A 107 -1.10 -22.40 -1.09
CA GLU A 107 -0.43 -23.68 -1.25
C GLU A 107 -1.47 -24.75 -1.62
N GLN A 108 -1.16 -25.56 -2.64
CA GLN A 108 -2.04 -26.65 -3.05
C GLN A 108 -1.92 -27.82 -2.07
N GLN A 109 -3.05 -28.24 -1.50
CA GLN A 109 -3.16 -29.41 -0.63
C GLN A 109 -4.29 -30.30 -1.14
N GLY A 110 -3.92 -31.36 -1.87
CA GLY A 110 -4.89 -32.23 -2.54
C GLY A 110 -5.73 -31.46 -3.55
N ASN A 111 -7.04 -31.40 -3.33
CA ASN A 111 -7.99 -30.70 -4.21
C ASN A 111 -8.20 -29.22 -3.82
N TRP A 112 -7.53 -28.73 -2.76
CA TRP A 112 -7.76 -27.42 -2.19
C TRP A 112 -6.54 -26.52 -2.31
N ILE A 113 -6.78 -25.21 -2.39
CA ILE A 113 -5.74 -24.20 -2.14
C ILE A 113 -5.98 -23.63 -0.75
N ILE A 114 -4.98 -23.74 0.11
CA ILE A 114 -4.98 -23.17 1.45
C ILE A 114 -4.21 -21.85 1.43
N TYR A 115 -4.87 -20.77 1.82
CA TYR A 115 -4.26 -19.45 1.91
C TYR A 115 -3.75 -19.19 3.32
N SER A 116 -2.61 -18.52 3.43
CA SER A 116 -2.01 -18.07 4.68
C SER A 116 -1.33 -16.71 4.51
N LEU A 117 -1.11 -15.99 5.61
CA LEU A 117 -0.32 -14.75 5.59
C LEU A 117 1.15 -15.03 5.29
N THR A 118 1.78 -14.12 4.55
CA THR A 118 3.24 -14.04 4.47
C THR A 118 3.79 -13.24 5.65
N GLU A 119 5.12 -13.17 5.79
CA GLU A 119 5.75 -12.27 6.76
C GLU A 119 5.32 -10.81 6.55
N ALA A 120 5.24 -10.37 5.29
CA ALA A 120 4.78 -9.03 4.94
C ALA A 120 3.29 -8.80 5.27
N GLY A 121 2.46 -9.84 5.17
CA GLY A 121 1.04 -9.79 5.55
C GLY A 121 0.83 -9.78 7.07
N ALA A 122 1.62 -10.54 7.82
CA ALA A 122 1.57 -10.59 9.28
C ALA A 122 2.08 -9.29 9.95
N GLY A 123 2.96 -8.56 9.25
CA GLY A 123 3.48 -7.26 9.69
C GLY A 123 2.63 -6.05 9.31
N CYS A 124 1.43 -6.22 8.73
CA CYS A 124 0.57 -5.08 8.42
C CYS A 124 0.11 -4.40 9.73
N PRO A 125 0.45 -3.11 9.95
CA PRO A 125 0.52 -2.50 11.29
C PRO A 125 -0.81 -2.04 11.87
N ASP A 126 -1.96 -2.51 11.39
CA ASP A 126 -3.28 -2.03 11.84
C ASP A 126 -3.69 -2.65 13.21
N ARG A 127 -2.76 -2.59 14.17
CA ARG A 127 -2.89 -3.02 15.57
C ARG A 127 -3.03 -1.81 16.48
#